data_AF-A0A7V1E5V1-F1
#
_entry.id   AF-A0A7V1E5V1-F1
#
_cell.length_a   1.000
_cell.length_b   1.000
_cell.length_c   1.000
_cell.angle_alpha   90.00
_cell.angle_beta   90.00
_cell.angle_gamma   90.00
#
_symmetry.space_group_name_H-M   'P 1'
#
loop_
_entity.id
_entity.type
_entity.pdbx_description
1 polymer ?
#
loop_
_entity_poly.entity_id
_entity_poly.type
_entity_poly.pdbx_seq_one_letter_code
_entity_poly.pdbx_strand_id
1 'polypeptide(L)'
;MKYYLYKIENKTSSKVYIGQCFAHRLARRKSRHFSDLHTGHHENAHLQSAYNKYGPEVWKWEVIDECVGADAANEKETYYIVDVYESWKPERGYNIRRGSKHTPLKDKTKRKISESLRKRYKDDPSYREKISEANRRRNGNLSGKNGA
;
A
#
# COMPACT_ATOMS: atom_id res chain seq x y z
N MET A 1 5.78 -7.66 15.23
CA MET A 1 7.01 -7.43 14.44
C MET A 1 7.10 -5.95 14.07
N LYS A 2 8.25 -5.29 14.28
CA LYS A 2 8.43 -3.85 14.03
C LYS A 2 8.79 -3.55 12.57
N TYR A 3 8.26 -2.46 12.04
CA TYR A 3 8.47 -1.96 10.68
C TYR A 3 8.89 -0.50 10.70
N TYR A 4 9.67 -0.11 9.69
CA TYR A 4 10.00 1.27 9.35
C TYR A 4 9.38 1.65 8.02
N LEU A 5 8.85 2.87 7.96
CA LEU A 5 8.43 3.56 6.75
C LEU A 5 9.54 4.53 6.37
N TYR A 6 9.94 4.53 5.11
CA TYR A 6 11.03 5.36 4.62
C TYR A 6 10.65 6.08 3.34
N LYS A 7 11.39 7.15 3.07
CA LYS A 7 11.28 8.02 1.91
C LYS A 7 12.63 8.09 1.20
N ILE A 8 12.59 7.97 -0.13
CA ILE A 8 13.69 8.29 -1.03
C ILE A 8 13.26 9.53 -1.82
N GLU A 9 13.90 10.66 -1.56
CA GLU A 9 13.54 11.96 -2.15
C GLU A 9 14.61 12.39 -3.14
N ASN A 10 14.18 12.77 -4.34
CA ASN A 10 15.02 13.46 -5.31
C ASN A 10 15.00 14.96 -5.00
N LYS A 11 16.09 15.51 -4.47
CA LYS A 11 16.16 16.93 -4.03
C LYS A 11 15.99 17.94 -5.17
N THR A 12 16.33 17.56 -6.40
CA THR A 12 16.21 18.44 -7.57
C THR A 12 14.78 18.59 -8.05
N SER A 13 14.03 17.47 -8.12
CA SER A 13 12.65 17.47 -8.62
C SER A 13 11.59 17.50 -7.51
N SER A 14 11.99 17.37 -6.25
CA SER A 14 11.12 17.19 -5.08
C SER A 14 10.18 15.97 -5.14
N LYS A 15 10.40 15.05 -6.09
CA LYS A 15 9.63 13.80 -6.20
C LYS A 15 10.11 12.78 -5.18
N VAL A 16 9.19 11.93 -4.72
CA VAL A 16 9.49 10.95 -3.66
C VAL A 16 9.07 9.52 -4.01
N TYR A 17 9.79 8.56 -3.45
CA TYR A 17 9.38 7.16 -3.33
C TYR A 17 9.18 6.83 -1.86
N ILE A 18 8.06 6.20 -1.53
CA ILE A 18 7.74 5.71 -0.19
C ILE A 18 7.82 4.20 -0.19
N GLY A 19 8.44 3.63 0.84
CA GLY A 19 8.46 2.20 1.03
C GLY A 19 8.44 1.81 2.50
N GLN A 20 8.22 0.52 2.74
CA GLN A 20 8.26 -0.06 4.07
C GLN A 20 9.18 -1.28 4.14
N CYS A 21 9.72 -1.55 5.32
CA CYS A 21 10.48 -2.76 5.57
C CYS A 21 10.46 -3.15 7.04
N PHE A 22 10.79 -4.41 7.33
CA PHE A 22 11.07 -4.84 8.70
C PHE A 22 12.19 -4.00 9.29
N ALA A 23 12.03 -3.59 10.55
CA ALA A 23 12.98 -2.68 11.20
C ALA A 23 14.42 -3.21 11.18
N HIS A 24 14.61 -4.51 11.46
CA HIS A 24 15.92 -5.18 11.43
C HIS A 24 16.56 -5.28 10.03
N ARG A 25 15.84 -4.93 8.95
CA ARG A 25 16.31 -4.98 7.55
C ARG A 25 16.53 -3.60 6.94
N LEU A 26 16.35 -2.52 7.69
CA LEU A 26 16.39 -1.15 7.16
C LEU A 26 17.70 -0.84 6.44
N ALA A 27 18.84 -1.12 7.07
CA ALA A 27 20.16 -0.87 6.47
C ALA A 27 20.35 -1.66 5.16
N ARG A 28 19.98 -2.95 5.16
CA ARG A 28 20.01 -3.80 3.96
C ARG A 28 19.08 -3.29 2.87
N ARG A 29 17.89 -2.82 3.23
CA ARG A 29 16.90 -2.28 2.28
C ARG A 29 17.43 -1.01 1.61
N LYS A 30 18.01 -0.09 2.38
CA LYS A 30 18.68 1.11 1.87
C LYS A 30 19.81 0.73 0.91
N SER A 31 20.73 -0.12 1.35
CA SER A 31 21.87 -0.56 0.53
C SER A 31 21.43 -1.20 -0.79
N ARG A 32 20.41 -2.06 -0.75
CA ARG A 32 19.88 -2.71 -1.95
C ARG A 32 19.29 -1.70 -2.93
N HIS A 33 18.45 -0.76 -2.46
CA HIS A 33 17.89 0.27 -3.33
C HIS A 33 18.98 1.04 -4.09
N PHE A 34 19.98 1.55 -3.38
CA PHE A 34 21.03 2.35 -4.02
C PHE A 34 22.01 1.52 -4.86
N SER A 35 22.29 0.27 -4.47
CA SER A 35 23.08 -0.66 -5.29
C SER A 35 22.37 -1.01 -6.60
N ASP A 36 21.08 -1.34 -6.53
CA ASP A 36 20.29 -1.67 -7.71
C ASP A 36 20.17 -0.45 -8.63
N LEU A 37 19.97 0.75 -8.06
CA LEU A 37 19.96 2.01 -8.83
C LEU A 37 21.31 2.32 -9.48
N HIS A 38 22.41 2.16 -8.74
CA HIS A 38 23.75 2.41 -9.27
C HIS A 38 24.13 1.44 -10.40
N THR A 39 23.70 0.19 -10.30
CA THR A 39 24.01 -0.85 -11.30
C THR A 39 22.98 -0.95 -12.43
N GLY A 40 21.89 -0.17 -12.40
CA GLY A 40 20.88 -0.18 -13.45
C GLY A 40 19.83 -1.31 -13.35
N HIS A 41 19.74 -2.00 -12.22
CA HIS A 41 18.90 -3.18 -12.01
C HIS A 41 17.69 -2.94 -11.10
N HIS A 42 17.35 -1.68 -10.81
CA HIS A 42 16.26 -1.38 -9.91
C HIS A 42 14.89 -1.72 -10.54
N GLU A 43 14.04 -2.45 -9.81
CA GLU A 43 12.72 -2.92 -10.28
C GLU A 43 11.77 -1.80 -10.74
N ASN A 44 11.95 -0.60 -10.18
CA ASN A 44 11.19 0.58 -10.54
C ASN A 44 11.90 1.36 -11.64
N ALA A 45 11.49 1.12 -12.90
CA ALA A 45 12.06 1.77 -14.07
C ALA A 45 11.96 3.32 -14.04
N HIS A 46 10.89 3.89 -13.47
CA HIS A 46 10.76 5.35 -13.36
C HIS A 46 11.78 5.93 -12.37
N LEU A 47 11.98 5.26 -11.23
CA LEU A 47 13.00 5.65 -10.26
C LEU A 47 14.42 5.45 -10.83
N GLN A 48 14.66 4.35 -11.55
CA GLN A 48 15.93 4.06 -12.21
C GLN A 48 16.30 5.14 -13.24
N SER A 49 15.37 5.47 -14.15
CA SER A 49 15.59 6.51 -15.16
C SER A 49 15.84 7.88 -14.53
N ALA A 50 15.14 8.20 -13.44
CA ALA A 50 15.39 9.43 -12.69
C ALA A 50 16.79 9.44 -12.04
N TYR A 51 17.23 8.31 -11.47
CA TYR A 51 18.55 8.20 -10.88
C TYR A 51 19.66 8.37 -11.92
N ASN A 52 19.51 7.73 -13.09
CA ASN A 52 20.42 7.89 -14.22
C ASN A 52 20.47 9.33 -14.73
N LYS A 53 19.33 10.05 -14.71
CA LYS A 53 19.22 11.43 -15.17
C LYS A 53 19.88 12.44 -14.23
N TYR A 54 19.68 12.28 -12.92
CA TYR A 54 20.03 13.32 -11.94
C TYR A 54 21.28 13.00 -11.10
N GLY A 55 21.87 11.81 -11.25
CA GLY A 55 23.04 11.41 -10.47
C GLY A 55 22.71 11.01 -9.01
N PRO A 56 23.66 10.37 -8.31
CA PRO A 56 23.51 9.87 -6.93
C PRO A 56 23.39 10.97 -5.87
N GLU A 57 24.00 12.12 -6.09
CA GLU A 57 24.21 13.20 -5.11
C GLU A 57 22.92 13.89 -4.67
N VAL A 58 21.87 13.83 -5.49
CA VAL A 58 20.60 14.52 -5.22
C VAL A 58 19.62 13.67 -4.40
N TRP A 59 19.95 12.43 -4.07
CA TRP A 59 19.00 11.50 -3.44
C TRP A 59 19.15 11.47 -1.92
N LYS A 60 18.06 11.80 -1.21
CA LYS A 60 17.98 11.74 0.25
C LYS A 60 17.19 10.52 0.71
N TRP A 61 17.76 9.73 1.62
CA TRP A 61 17.06 8.67 2.35
C TRP A 61 16.65 9.16 3.74
N GLU A 62 15.40 8.90 4.13
CA GLU A 62 14.86 9.31 5.42
C GLU A 62 13.90 8.25 5.96
N VAL A 63 13.99 7.92 7.25
CA VAL A 63 12.92 7.18 7.95
C VAL A 63 11.88 8.21 8.39
N ILE A 64 10.63 7.98 8.02
CA ILE A 64 9.54 8.94 8.25
C ILE A 64 8.54 8.47 9.30
N ASP A 65 8.49 7.16 9.57
CA ASP A 65 7.57 6.60 10.57
C ASP A 65 8.00 5.18 10.98
N GLU A 66 7.45 4.69 12.08
CA GLU A 66 7.56 3.31 12.54
C GLU A 66 6.23 2.76 13.04
N CYS A 67 6.10 1.44 13.02
CA CYS A 67 4.91 0.77 13.53
C CYS A 67 5.18 -0.70 13.89
N VAL A 68 4.20 -1.32 14.54
CA VAL A 68 4.21 -2.75 14.86
C VAL A 68 3.05 -3.42 14.15
N GLY A 69 3.33 -4.52 13.45
CA GLY A 69 2.32 -5.27 12.70
C GLY A 69 2.28 -4.91 11.22
N ALA A 70 2.00 -5.91 10.39
CA ALA A 70 1.98 -5.76 8.93
C ALA A 70 0.82 -4.88 8.46
N ASP A 71 -0.34 -4.99 9.10
CA ASP A 71 -1.53 -4.20 8.74
C ASP A 71 -1.29 -2.70 8.97
N ALA A 72 -0.77 -2.32 10.15
CA ALA A 72 -0.39 -0.95 10.45
C ALA A 72 0.68 -0.41 9.47
N ALA A 73 1.65 -1.25 9.08
CA ALA A 73 2.67 -0.86 8.10
C ALA A 73 2.07 -0.60 6.72
N ASN A 74 1.15 -1.47 6.28
CA ASN A 74 0.45 -1.33 4.99
C ASN A 74 -0.47 -0.09 4.97
N GLU A 75 -1.18 0.16 6.07
CA GLU A 75 -2.05 1.34 6.22
C GLU A 75 -1.23 2.63 6.19
N LYS A 76 -0.14 2.70 6.97
CA LYS A 76 0.76 3.87 7.00
C LYS A 76 1.45 4.10 5.66
N GLU A 77 1.99 3.06 5.03
CA GLU A 77 2.61 3.18 3.69
C GLU A 77 1.59 3.76 2.68
N THR A 78 0.36 3.26 2.71
CA THR A 78 -0.71 3.74 1.84
C THR A 78 -1.09 5.20 2.14
N TYR A 79 -1.22 5.57 3.42
CA TYR A 79 -1.48 6.94 3.85
C TYR A 79 -0.39 7.90 3.32
N TYR A 80 0.88 7.55 3.49
CA TYR A 80 1.98 8.38 2.98
C TYR A 80 2.00 8.47 1.44
N ILE A 81 1.74 7.35 0.74
CA ILE A 81 1.69 7.33 -0.73
C ILE A 81 0.52 8.15 -1.26
N VAL A 82 -0.68 8.01 -0.68
CA VAL A 82 -1.93 8.52 -1.27
C VAL A 82 -2.33 9.88 -0.72
N ASP A 83 -2.22 10.10 0.59
CA ASP A 83 -2.79 11.27 1.25
C ASP A 83 -1.73 12.33 1.58
N VAL A 84 -0.48 11.93 1.86
CA VAL A 84 0.60 12.88 2.24
C VAL A 84 1.39 13.35 1.03
N TYR A 85 1.99 12.42 0.28
CA TYR A 85 2.93 12.77 -0.78
C TYR A 85 2.34 12.65 -2.19
N GLU A 86 1.23 11.92 -2.34
CA GLU A 86 0.67 11.55 -3.64
C GLU A 86 1.72 10.93 -4.57
N SER A 87 2.66 10.16 -4.00
CA SER A 87 3.88 9.69 -4.67
C SER A 87 3.64 8.66 -5.78
N TRP A 88 2.38 8.25 -5.95
CA TRP A 88 1.92 7.42 -7.06
C TRP A 88 1.66 8.23 -8.35
N LYS A 89 1.53 9.56 -8.23
CA LYS A 89 1.39 10.46 -9.36
C LYS A 89 2.76 10.71 -9.99
N PRO A 90 2.97 10.47 -11.29
CA PRO A 90 4.28 10.63 -11.94
C PRO A 90 4.91 12.01 -11.77
N GLU A 91 4.10 13.06 -11.61
CA GLU A 91 4.51 14.44 -11.36
C GLU A 91 5.01 14.68 -9.93
N ARG A 92 4.66 13.82 -8.96
CA ARG A 92 5.00 13.98 -7.53
C ARG A 92 5.84 12.85 -6.95
N GLY A 93 5.93 11.71 -7.61
CA GLY A 93 6.71 10.60 -7.08
C GLY A 93 6.96 9.46 -8.04
N TYR A 94 7.50 8.40 -7.46
CA TYR A 94 7.99 7.23 -8.18
C TYR A 94 7.24 5.95 -7.81
N ASN A 95 6.31 5.95 -6.85
CA ASN A 95 5.57 4.74 -6.48
C ASN A 95 4.72 4.27 -7.67
N ILE A 96 4.90 3.03 -8.10
CA ILE A 96 4.11 2.47 -9.23
C ILE A 96 2.66 2.20 -8.80
N ARG A 97 2.44 1.91 -7.52
CA ARG A 97 1.13 1.55 -6.96
C ARG A 97 0.68 2.60 -5.96
N ARG A 98 -0.64 2.83 -5.88
CA ARG A 98 -1.33 3.69 -4.90
C ARG A 98 -1.34 3.10 -3.46
N GLY A 99 -0.36 2.27 -3.11
CA GLY A 99 -0.33 1.50 -1.85
C GLY A 99 -0.80 0.04 -2.00
N SER A 100 -0.96 -0.63 -0.86
CA SER A 100 -1.45 -2.02 -0.81
C SER A 100 -2.95 -2.07 -1.14
N LYS A 101 -3.46 -3.24 -1.56
CA LYS A 101 -4.90 -3.45 -1.88
C LYS A 101 -5.86 -3.14 -0.71
N HIS A 102 -5.34 -2.83 0.48
CA HIS A 102 -6.07 -2.52 1.70
C HIS A 102 -5.96 -1.04 2.08
N THR A 103 -6.14 -0.10 1.15
CA THR A 103 -6.43 1.28 1.56
C THR A 103 -7.70 1.25 2.41
N PRO A 104 -7.66 1.62 3.71
CA PRO A 104 -8.87 1.80 4.47
C PRO A 104 -9.66 2.89 3.75
N LEU A 105 -10.84 2.53 3.24
CA LEU A 105 -11.71 3.48 2.58
C LEU A 105 -11.93 4.67 3.54
N LYS A 106 -11.77 5.91 3.06
CA LYS A 106 -12.11 7.10 3.85
C LYS A 106 -13.53 6.94 4.40
N ASP A 107 -13.79 7.41 5.63
CA ASP A 107 -15.08 7.17 6.30
C ASP A 107 -16.29 7.61 5.46
N LYS A 108 -16.14 8.70 4.71
CA LYS A 108 -17.15 9.16 3.75
C LYS A 108 -17.44 8.13 2.65
N THR A 109 -16.40 7.47 2.15
CA THR A 109 -16.51 6.42 1.13
C THR A 109 -17.06 5.12 1.72
N LYS A 110 -16.63 4.71 2.92
CA LYS A 110 -17.21 3.58 3.67
C LYS A 110 -18.70 3.77 3.86
N ARG A 111 -19.11 4.97 4.30
CA ARG A 111 -20.52 5.32 4.51
C ARG A 111 -21.32 5.24 3.21
N LYS A 112 -20.84 5.84 2.13
CA LYS A 112 -21.53 5.81 0.82
C LYS A 112 -21.71 4.38 0.29
N ILE A 113 -20.69 3.54 0.45
CA ILE A 113 -20.75 2.12 0.06
C ILE A 113 -21.76 1.38 0.94
N SER A 114 -21.69 1.55 2.25
CA SER A 114 -22.64 0.94 3.20
C SER A 114 -24.08 1.33 2.90
N GLU A 115 -24.37 2.62 2.67
CA GLU A 115 -25.70 3.11 2.31
C GLU A 115 -26.20 2.50 1.00
N SER A 116 -25.34 2.46 -0.03
CA SER A 116 -25.68 1.88 -1.33
C SER A 116 -25.97 0.38 -1.24
N LEU A 117 -25.17 -0.35 -0.46
CA LEU A 117 -25.37 -1.79 -0.24
C LEU A 117 -26.63 -2.08 0.58
N ARG A 118 -26.90 -1.30 1.64
CA ARG A 118 -28.13 -1.40 2.43
C ARG A 118 -29.37 -1.13 1.57
N LYS A 119 -29.32 -0.09 0.74
CA LYS A 119 -30.39 0.23 -0.21
C LYS A 119 -30.65 -0.93 -1.16
N ARG A 120 -29.59 -1.45 -1.81
CA ARG A 120 -29.73 -2.61 -2.71
C ARG A 120 -30.27 -3.85 -2.00
N TYR A 121 -29.84 -4.13 -0.77
CA TYR A 121 -30.37 -5.25 0.01
C TYR A 121 -31.86 -5.13 0.31
N LYS A 122 -32.35 -3.90 0.50
CA LYS A 122 -33.78 -3.62 0.72
C LYS A 122 -34.58 -3.71 -0.58
N ASP A 123 -34.05 -3.15 -1.67
CA ASP A 123 -34.79 -2.90 -2.89
C ASP A 123 -34.72 -4.07 -3.90
N ASP A 124 -33.74 -4.98 -3.77
CA ASP A 124 -33.52 -6.11 -4.69
C ASP A 124 -33.64 -7.47 -3.96
N PRO A 125 -34.83 -8.13 -4.05
CA PRO A 125 -35.04 -9.45 -3.45
C PRO A 125 -34.09 -10.54 -3.97
N SER A 126 -33.70 -10.49 -5.25
CA SER A 126 -32.78 -11.47 -5.85
C SER A 126 -31.37 -11.32 -5.27
N TYR A 127 -30.92 -10.09 -5.07
CA TYR A 127 -29.66 -9.82 -4.39
C TYR A 127 -29.68 -10.31 -2.93
N ARG A 128 -30.78 -10.08 -2.22
CA ARG A 128 -30.97 -10.56 -0.84
C ARG A 128 -30.90 -12.09 -0.74
N GLU A 129 -31.58 -12.79 -1.66
CA GLU A 129 -31.57 -14.27 -1.74
C GLU A 129 -30.15 -14.80 -1.94
N LYS A 130 -29.39 -14.21 -2.89
CA LYS A 130 -27.99 -14.60 -3.17
C LYS A 130 -27.08 -14.43 -1.96
N ILE A 131 -27.24 -13.33 -1.20
CA ILE A 131 -26.46 -13.10 0.02
C ILE A 131 -26.82 -14.12 1.10
N SER A 132 -28.12 -14.41 1.29
CA SER A 132 -28.59 -15.42 2.23
C SER A 132 -28.05 -16.82 1.89
N GLU A 133 -28.09 -17.19 0.61
CA GLU A 133 -27.56 -18.47 0.12
C GLU A 133 -26.05 -18.60 0.34
N ALA A 134 -25.27 -17.56 0.02
CA ALA A 134 -23.84 -17.54 0.26
C ALA A 134 -23.49 -17.70 1.75
N ASN A 135 -24.26 -17.06 2.64
CA ASN A 135 -24.08 -17.18 4.09
C ASN A 135 -24.44 -18.59 4.60
N ARG A 136 -25.53 -19.19 4.09
CA ARG A 136 -25.90 -20.58 4.41
C ARG A 136 -24.81 -21.57 4.00
N ARG A 137 -24.26 -21.43 2.78
CA ARG A 137 -23.15 -22.28 2.29
C ARG A 137 -21.89 -22.14 3.16
N ARG A 138 -21.56 -20.92 3.60
CA ARG A 138 -20.42 -20.67 4.49
C ARG A 138 -20.60 -21.33 5.86
N ASN A 139 -21.78 -21.20 6.46
CA ASN A 139 -22.06 -21.77 7.77
C ASN A 139 -22.17 -23.30 7.72
N GLY A 140 -22.70 -23.88 6.64
CA GLY A 140 -22.73 -25.33 6.43
C GLY A 140 -21.34 -25.96 6.27
N ASN A 141 -20.38 -25.23 5.68
CA ASN A 141 -18.99 -25.70 5.59
C ASN A 141 -18.21 -25.61 6.91
N LEU A 142 -18.67 -24.80 7.86
CA LEU A 142 -18.05 -24.67 9.19
C LEU A 142 -18.52 -25.77 10.15
N SER A 143 -19.74 -26.30 9.99
CA SER A 143 -20.26 -27.40 10.81
C SER A 143 -19.68 -28.78 10.44
N GLY A 144 -18.95 -28.91 9.33
CA GLY A 144 -18.34 -30.18 8.88
C GLY A 144 -16.88 -30.40 9.31
N LYS A 145 -16.27 -29.50 10.11
CA LYS A 145 -14.84 -29.58 10.48
C LYS A 145 -14.55 -29.95 11.94
N ASN A 146 -15.56 -30.25 12.74
CA ASN A 146 -15.39 -30.68 14.15
C ASN A 146 -15.79 -32.14 14.36
N GLY A 147 -15.24 -33.06 13.56
CA GLY A 147 -15.51 -34.49 13.72
C GLY A 147 -14.62 -35.37 12.86
N ALA A 148 -13.38 -35.56 13.29
CA ALA A 148 -12.52 -36.75 13.11
C ALA A 148 -11.19 -36.51 13.83
#